data_AF-A0A814NFK2-F1
#
_entry.id   AF-A0A814NFK2-F1
#
_cell.length_a   1.000
_cell.length_b   1.000
_cell.length_c   1.000
_cell.angle_alpha   90.00
_cell.angle_beta   90.00
_cell.angle_gamma   90.00
#
_symmetry.space_group_name_H-M   'P 1'
#
loop_
_entity.id
_entity.type
_entity.pdbx_description
1 polymer ?
#
loop_
_entity_poly.entity_id
_entity_poly.type
_entity_poly.pdbx_seq_one_letter_code
_entity_poly.pdbx_strand_id
1 'polypeptide(L)'
;MLTDLTKEAAATIQKQDACFAVGDWLYLECKYEKAREHFQNILKRPCLSASDSIRCYKSLGAVEVELKKYDEALDMFNTLLTILMKCDLPTRKEDIMTCYVSIGKVYWLKGDYVQAIEYHHEALDVGSLTLNPTGMSTIYKNLANIYTNTKEFNLSRENFQRALEIDRQRLRKDHLQFGQTYANMGKMYQEEGNYKEALAYFEKAREIWLKTLAPTHVYIEKIEKTICKMKSKLVQTNAIAHTPAVTHNAVENQGHIEPLRNIQQSMNQLDVPDPNKVMIIWLEEFIDRDEDCGQLKNELRQITNSLKMVDSVESCRKCLQYVKDRKLFFIIQGKYAKQIVPEIVQIIPPSMKPVVYIFSFNVIHFIEWAAEQECIMEGGIFDHEKDLLLRLAKDLNDYVKQKSAEYENVQSELIPEILAKLKQIFDHRYQTKDAVTPSHQTDNDANQAKTIMAQ
;
A
#
# COMPACT_ATOMS: atom_id res chain seq x y z
N MET A 1 44.89 30.11 -1.03
CA MET A 1 44.25 30.22 -2.37
C MET A 1 43.77 28.87 -2.90
N LEU A 2 44.63 27.95 -3.35
CA LEU A 2 44.19 26.63 -3.87
C LEU A 2 43.44 25.78 -2.82
N THR A 3 43.84 25.86 -1.55
CA THR A 3 43.19 25.21 -0.40
C THR A 3 41.89 25.88 0.05
N ASP A 4 41.70 27.16 -0.29
CA ASP A 4 40.48 27.90 0.05
C ASP A 4 39.41 27.70 -1.03
N LEU A 5 39.84 27.69 -2.30
CA LEU A 5 39.01 27.32 -3.45
C LEU A 5 38.46 25.88 -3.34
N THR A 6 39.26 24.92 -2.83
CA THR A 6 38.78 23.55 -2.64
C THR A 6 37.82 23.41 -1.47
N LYS A 7 37.97 24.21 -0.40
CA LYS A 7 37.02 24.25 0.71
C LYS A 7 35.70 24.93 0.32
N GLU A 8 35.74 26.02 -0.45
CA GLU A 8 34.54 26.66 -0.99
C GLU A 8 33.82 25.77 -2.01
N ALA A 9 34.57 25.09 -2.90
CA ALA A 9 33.99 24.11 -3.82
C ALA A 9 33.36 22.93 -3.06
N ALA A 10 34.03 22.39 -2.03
CA ALA A 10 33.48 21.32 -1.20
C ALA A 10 32.23 21.75 -0.42
N ALA A 11 32.22 22.96 0.16
CA ALA A 11 31.05 23.51 0.85
C ALA A 11 29.88 23.79 -0.11
N THR A 12 30.18 24.17 -1.36
CA THR A 12 29.18 24.38 -2.41
C THR A 12 28.58 23.05 -2.89
N ILE A 13 29.42 22.03 -3.12
CA ILE A 13 28.99 20.66 -3.44
C ILE A 13 28.12 20.08 -2.31
N GLN A 14 28.54 20.24 -1.05
CA GLN A 14 27.79 19.76 0.11
C GLN A 14 26.42 20.46 0.27
N LYS A 15 26.35 21.78 -0.01
CA LYS A 15 25.08 22.52 -0.07
C LYS A 15 24.19 22.08 -1.24
N GLN A 16 24.78 21.65 -2.35
CA GLN A 16 24.06 21.25 -3.56
C GLN A 16 23.49 19.83 -3.44
N ASP A 17 24.25 18.89 -2.88
CA ASP A 17 23.75 17.56 -2.53
C ASP A 17 22.62 17.64 -1.48
N ALA A 18 22.74 18.55 -0.51
CA ALA A 18 21.66 18.84 0.42
C ALA A 18 20.39 19.38 -0.28
N CYS A 19 20.54 20.17 -1.35
CA CYS A 19 19.39 20.64 -2.13
C CYS A 19 18.68 19.48 -2.85
N PHE A 20 19.42 18.55 -3.46
CA PHE A 20 18.80 17.37 -4.10
C PHE A 20 18.15 16.43 -3.08
N ALA A 21 18.77 16.25 -1.91
CA ALA A 21 18.24 15.41 -0.84
C ALA A 21 16.83 15.85 -0.39
N VAL A 22 16.55 17.16 -0.34
CA VAL A 22 15.21 17.67 -0.04
C VAL A 22 14.19 17.26 -1.11
N GLY A 23 14.56 17.35 -2.38
CA GLY A 23 13.69 16.91 -3.49
C GLY A 23 13.46 15.41 -3.48
N ASP A 24 14.51 14.63 -3.25
CA ASP A 24 14.46 13.17 -3.14
C ASP A 24 13.61 12.74 -1.94
N TRP A 25 13.71 13.45 -0.81
CA TRP A 25 12.86 13.23 0.36
C TRP A 25 11.38 13.55 0.08
N LEU A 26 11.09 14.67 -0.58
CA LEU A 26 9.71 15.01 -0.99
C LEU A 26 9.13 13.97 -1.95
N TYR A 27 9.96 13.41 -2.83
CA TYR A 27 9.56 12.32 -3.72
C TYR A 27 9.21 11.05 -2.93
N LEU A 28 10.04 10.66 -1.94
CA LEU A 28 9.79 9.50 -1.09
C LEU A 28 8.55 9.66 -0.19
N GLU A 29 8.22 10.89 0.23
CA GLU A 29 6.97 11.19 0.92
C GLU A 29 5.74 11.24 -0.01
N CYS A 30 5.91 10.92 -1.30
CA CYS A 30 4.89 11.01 -2.34
C CYS A 30 4.31 12.43 -2.51
N LYS A 31 5.04 13.47 -2.09
CA LYS A 31 4.68 14.88 -2.30
C LYS A 31 5.19 15.36 -3.65
N TYR A 32 4.77 14.67 -4.71
CA TYR A 32 5.32 14.81 -6.06
C TYR A 32 5.19 16.22 -6.64
N GLU A 33 4.09 16.93 -6.37
CA GLU A 33 3.95 18.32 -6.83
C GLU A 33 4.95 19.28 -6.17
N LYS A 34 5.28 19.07 -4.89
CA LYS A 34 6.31 19.85 -4.20
C LYS A 34 7.71 19.46 -4.66
N ALA A 35 7.95 18.16 -4.86
CA ALA A 35 9.22 17.67 -5.42
C ALA A 35 9.46 18.26 -6.81
N ARG A 36 8.42 18.32 -7.65
CA ARG A 36 8.45 18.94 -8.98
C ARG A 36 8.86 20.41 -8.91
N GLU A 37 8.15 21.20 -8.10
CA GLU A 37 8.47 22.62 -7.92
C GLU A 37 9.91 22.82 -7.44
N HIS A 38 10.35 21.99 -6.48
CA HIS A 38 11.70 22.03 -5.94
C HIS A 38 12.77 21.77 -7.01
N PHE A 39 12.63 20.70 -7.80
CA PHE A 39 13.60 20.41 -8.87
C PHE A 39 13.55 21.44 -10.00
N GLN A 40 12.38 21.99 -10.34
CA GLN A 40 12.27 23.11 -11.29
C GLN A 40 12.99 24.36 -10.79
N ASN A 41 12.94 24.63 -9.49
CA ASN A 41 13.66 25.75 -8.87
C ASN A 41 15.17 25.53 -8.86
N ILE A 42 15.65 24.29 -8.71
CA ILE A 42 17.07 23.97 -8.88
C ILE A 42 17.50 24.21 -10.33
N LEU A 43 16.68 23.80 -11.31
CA LEU A 43 16.98 23.96 -12.73
C LEU A 43 17.10 25.43 -13.17
N LYS A 44 16.37 26.35 -12.52
CA LYS A 44 16.43 27.80 -12.79
C LYS A 44 17.69 28.49 -12.27
N ARG A 45 18.57 27.80 -11.54
CA ARG A 45 19.77 28.41 -10.95
C ARG A 45 20.81 28.74 -12.04
N PRO A 46 21.47 29.93 -11.99
CA PRO A 46 22.35 30.40 -13.06
C PRO A 46 23.68 29.65 -13.19
N CYS A 47 24.08 28.87 -12.18
CA CYS A 47 25.36 28.17 -12.11
C CYS A 47 25.19 26.65 -11.94
N LEU A 48 24.31 26.03 -12.74
CA LEU A 48 24.07 24.59 -12.69
C LEU A 48 25.08 23.83 -13.54
N SER A 49 25.77 22.84 -12.96
CA SER A 49 26.69 21.98 -13.72
C SER A 49 25.91 21.07 -14.67
N ALA A 50 26.58 20.54 -15.70
CA ALA A 50 25.98 19.55 -16.60
C ALA A 50 25.51 18.30 -15.85
N SER A 51 26.30 17.85 -14.84
CA SER A 51 25.95 16.70 -14.00
C SER A 51 24.71 16.97 -13.13
N ASP A 52 24.61 18.16 -12.55
CA ASP A 52 23.44 18.56 -11.77
C ASP A 52 22.19 18.72 -12.63
N SER A 53 22.35 19.22 -13.87
CA SER A 53 21.28 19.31 -14.84
C SER A 53 20.76 17.91 -15.21
N ILE A 54 21.67 16.97 -15.47
CA ILE A 54 21.35 15.56 -15.73
C ILE A 54 20.55 14.96 -14.57
N ARG A 55 21.01 15.16 -13.33
CA ARG A 55 20.31 14.70 -12.12
C ARG A 55 18.92 15.35 -12.00
N CYS A 56 18.80 16.66 -12.23
CA CYS A 56 17.52 17.37 -12.19
C CYS A 56 16.52 16.80 -13.19
N TYR A 57 16.89 16.68 -14.46
CA TYR A 57 15.98 16.17 -15.49
C TYR A 57 15.59 14.71 -15.24
N LYS A 58 16.52 13.90 -14.72
CA LYS A 58 16.22 12.51 -14.32
C LYS A 58 15.20 12.46 -13.17
N SER A 59 15.38 13.28 -12.14
CA SER A 59 14.45 13.36 -11.00
C SER A 59 13.10 13.96 -11.41
N LEU A 60 13.09 15.00 -12.25
CA LEU A 60 11.85 15.59 -12.79
C LEU A 60 11.08 14.58 -13.64
N GLY A 61 11.75 13.87 -14.56
CA GLY A 61 11.12 12.83 -15.35
C GLY A 61 10.51 11.73 -14.47
N ALA A 62 11.20 11.31 -13.41
CA ALA A 62 10.65 10.35 -12.44
C ALA A 62 9.43 10.91 -11.69
N VAL A 63 9.45 12.18 -11.29
CA VAL A 63 8.32 12.85 -10.64
C VAL A 63 7.10 12.93 -11.58
N GLU A 64 7.29 13.31 -12.83
CA GLU A 64 6.20 13.42 -13.80
C GLU A 64 5.57 12.06 -14.13
N VAL A 65 6.38 10.99 -14.15
CA VAL A 65 5.87 9.61 -14.26
C VAL A 65 4.94 9.27 -13.10
N GLU A 66 5.32 9.60 -11.86
CA GLU A 66 4.48 9.36 -10.68
C GLU A 66 3.20 10.21 -10.70
N LEU A 67 3.27 11.42 -11.24
CA LEU A 67 2.11 12.30 -11.49
C LEU A 67 1.24 11.83 -12.67
N LYS A 68 1.63 10.76 -13.38
CA LYS A 68 1.00 10.24 -14.61
C LYS A 68 0.96 11.24 -15.76
N LYS A 69 1.86 12.23 -15.72
CA LYS A 69 2.09 13.25 -16.74
C LYS A 69 3.14 12.72 -17.72
N TYR A 70 2.71 11.74 -18.51
CA TYR A 70 3.64 10.93 -19.30
C TYR A 70 4.26 11.69 -20.47
N ASP A 71 3.54 12.64 -21.07
CA ASP A 71 4.07 13.47 -22.16
C ASP A 71 5.15 14.42 -21.63
N GLU A 72 4.90 15.06 -20.49
CA GLU A 72 5.87 15.91 -19.81
C GLU A 72 7.10 15.11 -19.34
N ALA A 73 6.90 13.88 -18.87
CA ALA A 73 8.01 12.99 -18.53
C ALA A 73 8.88 12.68 -19.76
N LEU A 74 8.28 12.39 -20.92
CA LEU A 74 9.00 12.18 -22.17
C LEU A 74 9.77 13.43 -22.59
N ASP A 75 9.18 14.62 -22.47
CA ASP A 75 9.87 15.88 -22.77
C ASP A 75 11.11 16.08 -21.88
N MET A 76 11.00 15.78 -20.58
CA MET A 76 12.15 15.85 -19.66
C MET A 76 13.24 14.84 -20.03
N PHE A 77 12.87 13.59 -20.36
CA PHE A 77 13.84 12.56 -20.75
C PHE A 77 14.45 12.81 -22.13
N ASN A 78 13.71 13.35 -23.09
CA ASN A 78 14.24 13.73 -24.41
C ASN A 78 15.20 14.93 -24.30
N THR A 79 14.89 15.88 -23.42
CA THR A 79 15.81 16.98 -23.08
C THR A 79 17.07 16.44 -22.41
N LEU A 80 16.93 15.50 -21.47
CA LEU A 80 18.05 14.81 -20.84
C LEU A 80 18.93 14.10 -21.86
N LEU A 81 18.35 13.36 -22.80
CA LEU A 81 19.08 12.67 -23.86
C LEU A 81 19.87 13.65 -24.72
N THR A 82 19.27 14.79 -25.07
CA THR A 82 19.94 15.86 -25.83
C THR A 82 21.14 16.43 -25.08
N ILE A 83 21.03 16.60 -23.77
CA ILE A 83 22.16 17.03 -22.91
C ILE A 83 23.24 15.96 -22.89
N LEU A 84 22.87 14.70 -22.66
CA LEU A 84 23.80 13.57 -22.63
C LEU A 84 24.56 13.38 -23.94
N MET A 85 23.94 13.64 -25.08
CA MET A 85 24.61 13.61 -26.40
C MET A 85 25.66 14.72 -26.57
N LYS A 86 25.51 15.85 -25.87
CA LYS A 86 26.43 17.00 -25.95
C LYS A 86 27.53 16.96 -24.89
N CYS A 87 27.32 16.24 -23.80
CA CYS A 87 28.28 16.16 -22.70
C CYS A 87 29.37 15.10 -22.96
N ASP A 88 30.60 15.38 -22.53
CA ASP A 88 31.68 14.40 -22.52
C ASP A 88 31.99 13.95 -21.09
N LEU A 89 31.03 13.21 -20.51
CA LEU A 89 31.17 12.61 -19.19
C LEU A 89 31.56 11.13 -19.32
N PRO A 90 32.43 10.60 -18.43
CA PRO A 90 32.78 9.18 -18.42
C PRO A 90 31.54 8.27 -18.27
N THR A 91 30.52 8.72 -17.54
CA THR A 91 29.27 7.98 -17.29
C THR A 91 28.25 8.12 -18.42
N ARG A 92 28.53 8.91 -19.47
CA ARG A 92 27.55 9.26 -20.52
C ARG A 92 26.80 8.05 -21.05
N LYS A 93 27.50 6.97 -21.38
CA LYS A 93 26.85 5.78 -21.98
C LYS A 93 25.92 5.09 -20.99
N GLU A 94 26.28 5.03 -19.70
CA GLU A 94 25.43 4.44 -18.65
C GLU A 94 24.20 5.32 -18.39
N ASP A 95 24.37 6.64 -18.44
CA ASP A 95 23.29 7.61 -18.29
C ASP A 95 22.33 7.55 -19.50
N ILE A 96 22.85 7.41 -20.73
CA ILE A 96 22.04 7.19 -21.95
C ILE A 96 21.23 5.90 -21.83
N MET A 97 21.87 4.80 -21.44
CA MET A 97 21.19 3.52 -21.21
C MET A 97 20.05 3.71 -20.19
N THR A 98 20.32 4.35 -19.06
CA THR A 98 19.31 4.60 -18.02
C THR A 98 18.18 5.50 -18.51
N CYS A 99 18.49 6.49 -19.36
CA CYS A 99 17.51 7.38 -19.97
C CYS A 99 16.59 6.60 -20.93
N TYR A 100 17.13 5.76 -21.80
CA TYR A 100 16.34 4.90 -22.68
C TYR A 100 15.46 3.92 -21.90
N VAL A 101 15.97 3.33 -20.80
CA VAL A 101 15.14 2.50 -19.92
C VAL A 101 13.98 3.28 -19.32
N SER A 102 14.22 4.54 -18.93
CA SER A 102 13.18 5.39 -18.35
C SER A 102 12.12 5.75 -19.40
N ILE A 103 12.53 6.14 -20.60
CA ILE A 103 11.64 6.41 -21.75
C ILE A 103 10.81 5.17 -22.10
N GLY A 104 11.45 4.01 -22.23
CA GLY A 104 10.75 2.74 -22.49
C GLY A 104 9.72 2.40 -21.41
N LYS A 105 10.04 2.66 -20.12
CA LYS A 105 9.08 2.52 -19.01
C LYS A 105 7.90 3.49 -19.15
N VAL A 106 8.12 4.74 -19.59
CA VAL A 106 7.03 5.69 -19.79
C VAL A 106 6.09 5.22 -20.91
N TYR A 107 6.62 4.80 -22.06
CA TYR A 107 5.80 4.23 -23.14
C TYR A 107 5.04 2.98 -22.70
N TRP A 108 5.68 2.10 -21.91
CA TRP A 108 5.02 0.95 -21.32
C TRP A 108 3.82 1.36 -20.45
N LEU A 109 3.98 2.37 -19.59
CA LEU A 109 2.90 2.90 -18.74
C LEU A 109 1.78 3.60 -19.54
N LYS A 110 2.11 4.19 -20.70
CA LYS A 110 1.12 4.72 -21.66
C LYS A 110 0.36 3.61 -22.41
N GLY A 111 0.87 2.38 -22.40
CA GLY A 111 0.32 1.24 -23.16
C GLY A 111 0.85 1.14 -24.59
N ASP A 112 1.82 1.98 -24.98
CA ASP A 112 2.50 1.86 -26.27
C ASP A 112 3.67 0.87 -26.14
N TYR A 113 3.33 -0.41 -26.30
CA TYR A 113 4.29 -1.50 -26.15
C TYR A 113 5.35 -1.52 -27.27
N VAL A 114 5.03 -1.02 -28.47
CA VAL A 114 5.95 -1.02 -29.61
C VAL A 114 7.11 -0.08 -29.33
N GLN A 115 6.80 1.18 -28.99
CA GLN A 115 7.83 2.16 -28.62
C GLN A 115 8.60 1.72 -27.37
N ALA A 116 7.92 1.12 -26.38
CA ALA A 116 8.59 0.61 -25.18
C ALA A 116 9.64 -0.46 -25.51
N ILE A 117 9.33 -1.38 -26.43
CA ILE A 117 10.26 -2.43 -26.89
C ILE A 117 11.45 -1.81 -27.63
N GLU A 118 11.21 -0.89 -28.56
CA GLU A 118 12.26 -0.20 -29.32
C GLU A 118 13.28 0.47 -28.39
N TYR A 119 12.82 1.31 -27.46
CA TYR A 119 13.70 1.99 -26.51
C TYR A 119 14.45 1.05 -25.57
N HIS A 120 13.85 -0.10 -25.21
CA HIS A 120 14.56 -1.11 -24.43
C HIS A 120 15.62 -1.86 -25.24
N HIS A 121 15.43 -2.07 -26.55
CA HIS A 121 16.49 -2.60 -27.41
C HIS A 121 17.63 -1.60 -27.61
N GLU A 122 17.33 -0.33 -27.84
CA GLU A 122 18.33 0.74 -27.89
C GLU A 122 19.14 0.82 -26.58
N ALA A 123 18.49 0.63 -25.43
CA ALA A 123 19.17 0.53 -24.15
C ALA A 123 20.10 -0.70 -24.04
N LEU A 124 19.71 -1.85 -24.59
CA LEU A 124 20.56 -3.05 -24.63
C LEU A 124 21.79 -2.85 -25.52
N ASP A 125 21.63 -2.19 -26.67
CA ASP A 125 22.72 -1.90 -27.59
C ASP A 125 23.78 -1.01 -26.92
N VAL A 126 23.35 0.04 -26.22
CA VAL A 126 24.26 0.87 -25.41
C VAL A 126 24.84 0.09 -24.23
N GLY A 127 24.03 -0.74 -23.56
CA GLY A 127 24.43 -1.57 -22.43
C GLY A 127 25.54 -2.58 -22.78
N SER A 128 25.48 -3.16 -23.98
CA SER A 128 26.50 -4.09 -24.49
C SER A 128 27.89 -3.46 -24.58
N LEU A 129 27.95 -2.15 -24.83
CA LEU A 129 29.18 -1.37 -24.98
C LEU A 129 29.77 -0.89 -23.64
N THR A 130 29.02 -0.97 -22.54
CA THR A 130 29.40 -0.39 -21.24
C THR A 130 29.84 -1.42 -20.21
N LEU A 131 29.76 -2.71 -20.51
CA LEU A 131 30.04 -3.79 -19.55
C LEU A 131 29.26 -3.60 -18.23
N ASN A 132 28.02 -3.11 -18.31
CA ASN A 132 27.08 -3.02 -17.17
C ASN A 132 25.99 -4.11 -17.21
N PRO A 133 26.31 -5.38 -16.89
CA PRO A 133 25.34 -6.47 -16.83
C PRO A 133 24.14 -6.21 -15.92
N THR A 134 24.32 -5.52 -14.79
CA THR A 134 23.24 -5.22 -13.86
C THR A 134 22.14 -4.34 -14.49
N GLY A 135 22.52 -3.39 -15.33
CA GLY A 135 21.58 -2.61 -16.13
C GLY A 135 20.82 -3.49 -17.13
N MET A 136 21.54 -4.36 -17.85
CA MET A 136 20.96 -5.27 -18.84
C MET A 136 19.93 -6.25 -18.26
N SER A 137 20.17 -6.79 -17.06
CA SER A 137 19.18 -7.63 -16.35
C SER A 137 17.84 -6.89 -16.14
N THR A 138 17.89 -5.62 -15.75
CA THR A 138 16.68 -4.81 -15.57
C THR A 138 15.94 -4.60 -16.88
N ILE A 139 16.67 -4.36 -17.97
CA ILE A 139 16.07 -4.20 -19.30
C ILE A 139 15.36 -5.48 -19.75
N TYR A 140 16.02 -6.63 -19.61
CA TYR A 140 15.41 -7.92 -19.93
C TYR A 140 14.15 -8.22 -19.10
N LYS A 141 14.12 -7.86 -17.81
CA LYS A 141 12.91 -7.98 -16.99
C LYS A 141 11.77 -7.09 -17.47
N ASN A 142 12.07 -5.88 -17.91
CA ASN A 142 11.06 -4.96 -18.46
C ASN A 142 10.51 -5.47 -19.79
N LEU A 143 11.38 -5.90 -20.71
CA LEU A 143 10.97 -6.55 -21.96
C LEU A 143 10.10 -7.78 -21.69
N ALA A 144 10.49 -8.63 -20.74
CA ALA A 144 9.69 -9.80 -20.37
C ALA A 144 8.29 -9.42 -19.86
N ASN A 145 8.19 -8.39 -19.01
CA ASN A 145 6.90 -7.88 -18.55
C ASN A 145 6.06 -7.33 -19.72
N ILE A 146 6.68 -6.61 -20.67
CA ILE A 146 5.98 -6.09 -21.86
C ILE A 146 5.46 -7.25 -22.72
N TYR A 147 6.30 -8.25 -23.03
CA TYR A 147 5.88 -9.43 -23.79
C TYR A 147 4.81 -10.26 -23.06
N THR A 148 4.80 -10.24 -21.73
CA THR A 148 3.71 -10.83 -20.95
C THR A 148 2.40 -10.09 -21.22
N ASN A 149 2.41 -8.76 -21.17
CA ASN A 149 1.24 -7.92 -21.47
C ASN A 149 0.76 -8.08 -22.93
N THR A 150 1.65 -8.31 -23.90
CA THR A 150 1.30 -8.57 -25.30
C THR A 150 0.95 -10.03 -25.59
N LYS A 151 0.98 -10.91 -24.58
CA LYS A 151 0.72 -12.36 -24.65
C LYS A 151 1.75 -13.15 -25.49
N GLU A 152 2.95 -12.59 -25.68
CA GLU A 152 4.09 -13.24 -26.31
C GLU A 152 4.91 -14.03 -25.28
N PHE A 153 4.29 -15.04 -24.69
CA PHE A 153 4.84 -15.74 -23.51
C PHE A 153 6.20 -16.43 -23.77
N ASN A 154 6.47 -16.89 -25.00
CA ASN A 154 7.78 -17.46 -25.36
C ASN A 154 8.92 -16.44 -25.22
N LEU A 155 8.72 -15.24 -25.78
CA LEU A 155 9.70 -14.16 -25.69
C LEU A 155 9.82 -13.66 -24.24
N SER A 156 8.71 -13.59 -23.51
CA SER A 156 8.74 -13.26 -22.08
C SER A 156 9.62 -14.22 -21.27
N ARG A 157 9.43 -15.54 -21.45
CA ARG A 157 10.25 -16.58 -20.82
C ARG A 157 11.74 -16.43 -21.11
N GLU A 158 12.09 -16.25 -22.39
CA GLU A 158 13.48 -16.09 -22.83
C GLU A 158 14.13 -14.87 -22.17
N ASN A 159 13.42 -13.74 -22.12
CA ASN A 159 13.92 -12.53 -21.49
C ASN A 159 14.06 -12.66 -19.97
N PHE A 160 13.10 -13.28 -19.27
CA PHE A 160 13.27 -13.57 -17.83
C PHE A 160 14.46 -14.50 -17.56
N GLN A 161 14.67 -15.50 -18.41
CA GLN A 161 15.78 -16.44 -18.28
C GLN A 161 17.13 -15.74 -18.48
N ARG A 162 17.27 -14.87 -19.49
CA ARG A 162 18.46 -14.03 -19.69
C ARG A 162 18.74 -13.12 -18.49
N ALA A 163 17.71 -12.49 -17.93
CA ALA A 163 17.85 -11.66 -16.74
C ALA A 163 18.36 -12.47 -15.53
N LEU A 164 17.81 -13.68 -15.31
CA LEU A 164 18.25 -14.58 -14.24
C LEU A 164 19.70 -15.05 -14.43
N GLU A 165 20.13 -15.34 -15.65
CA GLU A 165 21.51 -15.73 -15.96
C GLU A 165 22.51 -14.63 -15.59
N ILE A 166 22.18 -13.38 -15.93
CA ILE A 166 22.98 -12.23 -15.55
C ILE A 166 22.99 -12.02 -14.04
N ASP A 167 21.81 -12.05 -13.40
CA ASP A 167 21.68 -11.87 -11.95
C ASP A 167 22.46 -12.97 -11.18
N ARG A 168 22.46 -14.22 -11.66
CA ARG A 168 23.20 -15.35 -11.06
C ARG A 168 24.71 -15.19 -11.08
N GLN A 169 25.26 -14.48 -12.05
CA GLN A 169 26.70 -14.25 -12.14
C GLN A 169 27.19 -13.18 -11.15
N ARG A 170 26.29 -12.34 -10.62
CA ARG A 170 26.66 -11.14 -9.85
C ARG A 170 26.07 -11.06 -8.45
N LEU A 171 24.95 -11.73 -8.21
CA LEU A 171 24.20 -11.66 -6.96
C LEU A 171 24.31 -12.98 -6.18
N ARG A 172 24.25 -12.89 -4.85
CA ARG A 172 24.12 -14.08 -4.00
C ARG A 172 22.77 -14.76 -4.27
N LYS A 173 22.72 -16.08 -4.14
CA LYS A 173 21.55 -16.90 -4.53
C LYS A 173 20.23 -16.54 -3.82
N ASP A 174 20.31 -15.88 -2.67
CA ASP A 174 19.23 -15.41 -1.80
C ASP A 174 18.89 -13.92 -1.98
N HIS A 175 19.47 -13.27 -2.98
CA HIS A 175 19.21 -11.86 -3.25
C HIS A 175 17.73 -11.60 -3.60
N LEU A 176 17.14 -10.56 -3.01
CA LEU A 176 15.71 -10.21 -3.13
C LEU A 176 15.21 -10.09 -4.57
N GLN A 177 16.11 -9.70 -5.48
CA GLN A 177 15.83 -9.50 -6.90
C GLN A 177 15.43 -10.82 -7.59
N PHE A 178 15.95 -11.96 -7.15
CA PHE A 178 15.49 -13.27 -7.65
C PHE A 178 14.04 -13.53 -7.29
N GLY A 179 13.61 -13.16 -6.08
CA GLY A 179 12.22 -13.29 -5.66
C GLY A 179 11.28 -12.46 -6.54
N GLN A 180 11.68 -11.24 -6.88
CA GLN A 180 10.91 -10.38 -7.78
C GLN A 180 10.82 -10.96 -9.20
N THR A 181 11.94 -11.46 -9.75
CA THR A 181 11.93 -12.10 -11.07
C THR A 181 11.05 -13.35 -11.10
N TYR A 182 11.13 -14.20 -10.07
CA TYR A 182 10.27 -15.40 -9.97
C TYR A 182 8.79 -15.05 -9.80
N ALA A 183 8.45 -14.01 -9.04
CA ALA A 183 7.07 -13.56 -8.94
C ALA A 183 6.53 -13.07 -10.29
N ASN A 184 7.33 -12.34 -11.08
CA ASN A 184 6.93 -11.90 -12.41
C ASN A 184 6.78 -13.07 -13.39
N MET A 185 7.66 -14.08 -13.33
CA MET A 185 7.49 -15.32 -14.09
C MET A 185 6.21 -16.07 -13.68
N GLY A 186 5.90 -16.11 -12.37
CA GLY A 186 4.65 -16.69 -11.87
C GLY A 186 3.42 -15.99 -12.43
N LYS A 187 3.44 -14.65 -12.48
CA LYS A 187 2.39 -13.84 -13.11
C LYS A 187 2.28 -14.14 -14.61
N MET A 188 3.39 -14.25 -15.33
CA MET A 188 3.38 -14.61 -16.75
C MET A 188 2.73 -15.98 -16.99
N TYR A 189 3.08 -17.01 -16.22
CA TYR A 189 2.44 -18.32 -16.33
C TYR A 189 0.96 -18.29 -15.93
N GLN A 190 0.59 -17.46 -14.96
CA GLN A 190 -0.80 -17.24 -14.60
C GLN A 190 -1.60 -16.64 -15.77
N GLU A 191 -1.03 -15.67 -16.49
CA GLU A 191 -1.66 -15.05 -17.68
C GLU A 191 -1.71 -15.99 -18.89
N GLU A 192 -0.74 -16.89 -19.02
CA GLU A 192 -0.76 -17.99 -20.00
C GLU A 192 -1.82 -19.07 -19.65
N GLY A 193 -2.36 -19.05 -18.43
CA GLY A 193 -3.30 -20.05 -17.92
C GLY A 193 -2.64 -21.31 -17.35
N ASN A 194 -1.32 -21.36 -17.27
CA ASN A 194 -0.57 -22.46 -16.69
C ASN A 194 -0.40 -22.27 -15.17
N TYR A 195 -1.46 -22.58 -14.42
CA TYR A 195 -1.53 -22.33 -12.97
C TYR A 195 -0.56 -23.18 -12.14
N LYS A 196 -0.18 -24.37 -12.63
CA LYS A 196 0.76 -25.25 -11.93
C LYS A 196 2.16 -24.65 -11.93
N GLU A 197 2.61 -24.16 -13.08
CA GLU A 197 3.90 -23.52 -13.24
C GLU A 197 3.89 -22.15 -12.53
N ALA A 198 2.80 -21.40 -12.62
CA ALA A 198 2.62 -20.15 -11.89
C ALA A 198 2.82 -20.34 -10.38
N LEU A 199 2.16 -21.35 -9.80
CA LEU A 199 2.29 -21.70 -8.39
C LEU A 199 3.72 -22.04 -8.01
N ALA A 200 4.40 -22.87 -8.80
CA ALA A 200 5.79 -23.25 -8.55
C ALA A 200 6.74 -22.03 -8.53
N TYR A 201 6.53 -21.05 -9.41
CA TYR A 201 7.31 -19.83 -9.45
C TYR A 201 6.97 -18.87 -8.31
N PHE A 202 5.70 -18.75 -7.91
CA PHE A 202 5.33 -17.97 -6.72
C PHE A 202 5.91 -18.59 -5.44
N GLU A 203 5.95 -19.92 -5.33
CA GLU A 203 6.57 -20.60 -4.18
C GLU A 203 8.09 -20.38 -4.13
N LYS A 204 8.78 -20.36 -5.28
CA LYS A 204 10.20 -19.97 -5.34
C LYS A 204 10.42 -18.51 -4.92
N ALA A 205 9.56 -17.60 -5.37
CA ALA A 205 9.63 -16.19 -4.96
C ALA A 205 9.47 -16.03 -3.45
N ARG A 206 8.47 -16.72 -2.88
CA ARG A 206 8.21 -16.81 -1.45
C ARG A 206 9.40 -17.35 -0.67
N GLU A 207 10.03 -18.43 -1.12
CA GLU A 207 11.20 -19.03 -0.45
C GLU A 207 12.35 -18.01 -0.32
N ILE A 208 12.63 -17.27 -1.38
CA ILE A 208 13.69 -16.24 -1.36
C ILE A 208 13.32 -15.09 -0.44
N TRP A 209 12.08 -14.61 -0.52
CA TRP A 209 11.64 -13.51 0.33
C TRP A 209 11.61 -13.90 1.82
N LEU A 210 11.22 -15.12 2.17
CA LEU A 210 11.24 -15.58 3.57
C LEU A 210 12.65 -15.74 4.15
N LYS A 211 13.67 -15.99 3.31
CA LYS A 211 15.07 -16.08 3.77
C LYS A 211 15.65 -14.71 4.11
N THR A 212 15.18 -13.67 3.44
CA THR A 212 15.84 -12.35 3.44
C THR A 212 14.99 -11.26 4.09
N LEU A 213 13.67 -11.42 4.16
CA LEU A 213 12.71 -10.44 4.68
C LEU A 213 11.99 -11.01 5.91
N ALA A 214 11.52 -10.10 6.79
CA ALA A 214 10.64 -10.48 7.88
C ALA A 214 9.33 -11.10 7.33
N PRO A 215 8.74 -12.13 7.99
CA PRO A 215 7.51 -12.79 7.53
C PRO A 215 6.31 -11.85 7.31
N THR A 216 6.30 -10.69 7.97
CA THR A 216 5.27 -9.65 7.88
C THR A 216 5.49 -8.68 6.71
N HIS A 217 6.54 -8.86 5.91
CA HIS A 217 6.84 -7.97 4.80
C HIS A 217 5.77 -8.07 3.69
N VAL A 218 5.35 -6.93 3.15
CA VAL A 218 4.27 -6.79 2.15
C VAL A 218 4.42 -7.73 0.95
N TYR A 219 5.65 -7.98 0.49
CA TYR A 219 5.91 -8.95 -0.59
C TYR A 219 5.53 -10.39 -0.23
N ILE A 220 5.75 -10.81 1.01
CA ILE A 220 5.37 -12.14 1.50
C ILE A 220 3.86 -12.24 1.64
N GLU A 221 3.21 -11.22 2.20
CA GLU A 221 1.75 -11.22 2.29
C GLU A 221 1.08 -11.29 0.90
N LYS A 222 1.56 -10.49 -0.05
CA LYS A 222 1.07 -10.50 -1.44
C LYS A 222 1.30 -11.84 -2.14
N ILE A 223 2.47 -12.46 -1.96
CA ILE A 223 2.77 -13.75 -2.59
C ILE A 223 1.92 -14.86 -1.99
N GLU A 224 1.68 -14.85 -0.68
CA GLU A 224 0.83 -15.83 0.00
C GLU A 224 -0.63 -15.74 -0.49
N LYS A 225 -1.18 -14.52 -0.55
CA LYS A 225 -2.52 -14.30 -1.15
C LYS A 225 -2.58 -14.82 -2.58
N THR A 226 -1.53 -14.59 -3.37
CA THR A 226 -1.45 -15.05 -4.77
C THR A 226 -1.36 -16.57 -4.85
N ILE A 227 -0.54 -17.20 -4.00
CA ILE A 227 -0.40 -18.66 -3.89
C ILE A 227 -1.73 -19.31 -3.50
N CYS A 228 -2.45 -18.75 -2.52
CA CYS A 228 -3.79 -19.21 -2.13
C CYS A 228 -4.77 -19.14 -3.32
N LYS A 229 -4.78 -18.03 -4.06
CA LYS A 229 -5.60 -17.87 -5.27
C LYS A 229 -5.22 -18.86 -6.38
N MET A 230 -3.93 -19.16 -6.55
CA MET A 230 -3.49 -20.15 -7.55
C MET A 230 -3.87 -21.58 -7.14
N LYS A 231 -3.75 -21.92 -5.85
CA LYS A 231 -4.15 -23.23 -5.31
C LYS A 231 -5.65 -23.47 -5.51
N SER A 232 -6.50 -22.47 -5.21
CA SER A 232 -7.95 -22.61 -5.41
C SER A 232 -8.32 -22.78 -6.88
N LYS A 233 -7.69 -22.01 -7.79
CA LYS A 233 -7.87 -22.18 -9.23
C LYS A 233 -7.44 -23.56 -9.73
N LEU A 234 -6.32 -24.08 -9.23
CA LEU A 234 -5.83 -25.40 -9.60
C LEU A 234 -6.79 -26.53 -9.16
N VAL A 235 -7.39 -26.40 -7.97
CA VAL A 235 -8.43 -27.33 -7.50
C VAL A 235 -9.68 -27.26 -8.38
N GLN A 236 -10.10 -26.05 -8.79
CA GLN A 236 -11.25 -25.87 -9.69
C GLN A 236 -10.97 -26.46 -11.08
N THR A 237 -9.79 -26.23 -11.66
CA THR A 237 -9.43 -26.80 -12.97
C THR A 237 -9.33 -28.33 -12.93
N ASN A 238 -8.85 -28.90 -11.82
CA ASN A 238 -8.79 -30.35 -11.63
C ASN A 238 -10.18 -30.96 -11.38
N ALA A 239 -11.06 -30.27 -10.66
CA ALA A 239 -12.44 -30.71 -10.45
C ALA A 239 -13.25 -30.76 -11.75
N ILE A 240 -13.02 -29.79 -12.66
CA ILE A 240 -13.64 -29.75 -14.00
C ILE A 240 -13.05 -30.85 -14.89
N ALA A 241 -11.77 -31.19 -14.74
CA ALA A 241 -11.15 -32.31 -15.47
C ALA A 241 -11.61 -33.70 -14.97
N HIS A 242 -12.22 -33.79 -13.78
CA HIS A 242 -12.63 -35.03 -13.14
C HIS A 242 -14.15 -35.30 -13.10
N THR A 243 -14.99 -34.53 -13.81
CA THR A 243 -16.40 -34.90 -14.00
C THR A 243 -16.53 -35.93 -15.13
N PRO A 244 -16.94 -37.20 -14.86
CA PRO A 244 -17.32 -38.12 -15.91
C PRO A 244 -18.70 -37.71 -16.44
N ALA A 245 -18.88 -37.75 -17.75
CA ALA A 245 -20.18 -37.63 -18.38
C ALA A 245 -21.13 -38.72 -17.83
N VAL A 246 -22.19 -38.33 -17.14
CA VAL A 246 -23.30 -39.24 -16.82
C VAL A 246 -24.61 -38.59 -17.26
N THR A 247 -25.09 -39.09 -18.39
CA THR A 247 -26.50 -39.14 -18.80
C THR A 247 -27.33 -39.93 -17.79
N HIS A 248 -28.47 -39.40 -17.32
CA HIS A 248 -29.79 -40.00 -17.55
C HIS A 248 -30.94 -39.23 -16.88
N ASN A 249 -32.06 -39.24 -17.60
CA ASN A 249 -33.38 -38.68 -17.29
C ASN A 249 -34.13 -39.38 -16.14
N ALA A 250 -34.98 -38.58 -15.47
CA ALA A 250 -36.33 -38.85 -14.91
C ALA A 250 -36.44 -39.92 -13.77
N VAL A 251 -37.33 -39.85 -12.78
CA VAL A 251 -38.73 -39.40 -12.70
C VAL A 251 -39.09 -38.98 -11.25
N GLU A 252 -39.98 -37.98 -11.21
CA GLU A 252 -40.94 -37.46 -10.22
C GLU A 252 -41.30 -38.17 -8.89
N ASN A 253 -41.44 -37.31 -7.87
CA ASN A 253 -42.50 -37.14 -6.85
C ASN A 253 -43.11 -38.33 -6.07
N GLN A 254 -43.03 -38.18 -4.74
CA GLN A 254 -44.12 -38.10 -3.73
C GLN A 254 -43.46 -38.36 -2.36
N GLY A 255 -43.74 -37.70 -1.23
CA GLY A 255 -44.70 -36.69 -0.82
C GLY A 255 -44.50 -36.41 0.68
N HIS A 256 -45.35 -35.55 1.23
CA HIS A 256 -45.57 -35.24 2.65
C HIS A 256 -44.63 -34.25 3.37
N ILE A 257 -45.14 -33.02 3.38
CA ILE A 257 -44.90 -31.97 4.38
C ILE A 257 -45.89 -32.20 5.54
N GLU A 258 -45.40 -32.32 6.77
CA GLU A 258 -46.07 -31.90 8.00
C GLU A 258 -45.03 -31.64 9.13
N PRO A 259 -45.36 -30.83 10.15
CA PRO A 259 -44.46 -29.83 10.70
C PRO A 259 -43.82 -30.23 12.04
N LEU A 260 -42.52 -29.98 12.19
CA LEU A 260 -41.81 -30.11 13.46
C LEU A 260 -42.08 -28.90 14.37
N ARG A 261 -43.16 -29.01 15.16
CA ARG A 261 -43.31 -28.32 16.44
C ARG A 261 -42.66 -29.18 17.54
N ASN A 262 -41.94 -28.50 18.42
CA ASN A 262 -41.51 -28.88 19.78
C ASN A 262 -40.22 -29.69 19.94
N ILE A 263 -39.10 -28.97 20.09
CA ILE A 263 -38.40 -28.89 21.39
C ILE A 263 -38.16 -27.41 21.68
N GLN A 264 -39.14 -26.78 22.35
CA GLN A 264 -39.04 -25.44 22.91
C GLN A 264 -39.51 -25.51 24.36
N GLN A 265 -38.65 -26.08 25.20
CA GLN A 265 -38.63 -25.92 26.66
C GLN A 265 -37.16 -26.01 27.05
N SER A 266 -36.42 -24.91 27.01
CA SER A 266 -36.24 -24.05 28.16
C SER A 266 -35.43 -22.84 27.71
N MET A 267 -35.95 -21.64 27.94
CA MET A 267 -35.23 -20.36 28.08
C MET A 267 -36.27 -19.24 27.94
N ASN A 268 -37.14 -19.14 28.94
CA ASN A 268 -37.78 -17.88 29.27
C ASN A 268 -37.24 -17.44 30.63
N GLN A 269 -36.96 -16.14 30.73
CA GLN A 269 -36.45 -15.38 31.88
C GLN A 269 -34.93 -15.34 32.07
N LEU A 270 -34.28 -14.49 31.26
CA LEU A 270 -33.33 -13.49 31.75
C LEU A 270 -33.32 -12.32 30.76
N ASP A 271 -33.60 -11.12 31.26
CA ASP A 271 -33.55 -9.86 30.51
C ASP A 271 -32.16 -9.70 29.87
N VAL A 272 -32.08 -9.85 28.54
CA VAL A 272 -30.87 -9.59 27.76
C VAL A 272 -30.79 -8.09 27.46
N PRO A 273 -29.65 -7.41 27.69
CA PRO A 273 -29.54 -5.98 27.39
C PRO A 273 -29.61 -5.74 25.87
N ASP A 274 -30.56 -4.92 25.43
CA ASP A 274 -30.84 -4.57 24.03
C ASP A 274 -29.58 -4.09 23.25
N PRO A 275 -29.14 -4.77 22.17
CA PRO A 275 -27.95 -4.41 21.38
C PRO A 275 -28.06 -3.07 20.61
N ASN A 276 -29.18 -2.36 20.72
CA ASN A 276 -29.45 -1.11 20.00
C ASN A 276 -28.86 0.18 20.61
N LYS A 277 -28.07 0.13 21.70
CA LYS A 277 -27.64 1.34 22.44
C LYS A 277 -26.22 1.86 22.16
N VAL A 278 -25.37 1.09 21.47
CA VAL A 278 -24.02 1.52 21.05
C VAL A 278 -23.99 1.67 19.54
N MET A 279 -23.24 2.62 19.02
CA MET A 279 -23.01 2.74 17.58
C MET A 279 -21.56 3.16 17.30
N ILE A 280 -20.88 2.41 16.43
CA ILE A 280 -19.52 2.66 15.97
C ILE A 280 -19.60 3.20 14.55
N ILE A 281 -19.01 4.36 14.28
CA ILE A 281 -18.94 4.97 12.95
C ILE A 281 -17.48 5.01 12.53
N TRP A 282 -17.16 4.32 11.44
CA TRP A 282 -15.80 4.28 10.88
C TRP A 282 -15.77 5.03 9.55
N LEU A 283 -15.01 6.13 9.50
CA LEU A 283 -14.80 6.94 8.31
C LEU A 283 -13.44 6.68 7.65
N GLU A 284 -13.46 6.11 6.44
CA GLU A 284 -12.26 5.74 5.68
C GLU A 284 -12.49 5.68 4.16
N GLU A 285 -11.60 6.32 3.38
CA GLU A 285 -11.80 6.60 1.94
C GLU A 285 -12.05 5.40 1.03
N PHE A 286 -11.48 4.23 1.35
CA PHE A 286 -11.48 3.07 0.46
C PHE A 286 -12.27 1.89 1.02
N ILE A 287 -13.09 2.14 2.04
CA ILE A 287 -13.82 1.09 2.75
C ILE A 287 -14.86 0.37 1.88
N ASP A 288 -15.35 1.04 0.83
CA ASP A 288 -16.37 0.50 -0.10
C ASP A 288 -15.78 -0.06 -1.41
N ARG A 289 -14.45 0.04 -1.65
CA ARG A 289 -13.79 -0.43 -2.89
C ARG A 289 -13.15 -1.81 -2.76
N ASP A 290 -13.30 -2.45 -1.61
CA ASP A 290 -12.66 -3.71 -1.24
C ASP A 290 -13.76 -4.77 -1.04
N GLU A 291 -13.88 -5.72 -1.98
CA GLU A 291 -14.93 -6.75 -1.97
C GLU A 291 -14.85 -7.65 -0.72
N ASP A 292 -13.65 -7.89 -0.17
CA ASP A 292 -13.44 -8.68 1.04
C ASP A 292 -13.94 -7.90 2.29
N CYS A 293 -13.70 -6.58 2.34
CA CYS A 293 -14.30 -5.71 3.36
C CYS A 293 -15.82 -5.61 3.21
N GLY A 294 -16.37 -5.74 2.00
CA GLY A 294 -17.81 -5.78 1.74
C GLY A 294 -18.51 -6.98 2.38
N GLN A 295 -17.89 -8.17 2.31
CA GLN A 295 -18.40 -9.37 2.99
C GLN A 295 -18.29 -9.24 4.52
N LEU A 296 -17.13 -8.80 5.03
CA LEU A 296 -16.92 -8.53 6.47
C LEU A 296 -17.89 -7.47 7.02
N LYS A 297 -18.17 -6.42 6.24
CA LYS A 297 -19.16 -5.36 6.54
C LYS A 297 -20.58 -5.94 6.63
N ASN A 298 -20.95 -6.85 5.74
CA ASN A 298 -22.25 -7.50 5.76
C ASN A 298 -22.40 -8.48 6.94
N GLU A 299 -21.36 -9.25 7.25
CA GLU A 299 -21.33 -10.12 8.43
C GLU A 299 -21.37 -9.32 9.73
N LEU A 300 -20.60 -8.23 9.84
CA LEU A 300 -20.64 -7.32 10.99
C LEU A 300 -21.98 -6.61 11.15
N ARG A 301 -22.65 -6.28 10.05
CA ARG A 301 -24.00 -5.69 10.05
C ARG A 301 -25.06 -6.68 10.51
N GLN A 302 -24.87 -7.98 10.23
CA GLN A 302 -25.74 -9.05 10.74
C GLN A 302 -25.55 -9.28 12.24
N ILE A 303 -24.32 -9.13 12.75
CA ILE A 303 -23.98 -9.32 14.17
C ILE A 303 -24.34 -8.07 15.00
N THR A 304 -24.17 -6.88 14.41
CA THR A 304 -24.48 -5.61 15.05
C THR A 304 -25.13 -4.64 14.06
N ASN A 305 -26.37 -4.24 14.31
CA ASN A 305 -27.00 -3.09 13.63
C ASN A 305 -26.35 -1.74 14.03
N SER A 306 -25.16 -1.78 14.62
CA SER A 306 -24.51 -0.74 15.40
C SER A 306 -23.20 -0.28 14.78
N LEU A 307 -22.61 -1.00 13.83
CA LEU A 307 -21.42 -0.55 13.09
C LEU A 307 -21.82 0.06 11.74
N LYS A 308 -21.39 1.30 11.48
CA LYS A 308 -21.50 1.94 10.15
C LYS A 308 -20.13 2.35 9.63
N MET A 309 -19.81 1.84 8.46
CA MET A 309 -18.62 2.20 7.69
C MET A 309 -19.02 3.19 6.59
N VAL A 310 -18.32 4.31 6.52
CA VAL A 310 -18.59 5.40 5.58
C VAL A 310 -17.30 5.79 4.86
N ASP A 311 -17.41 6.02 3.56
CA ASP A 311 -16.30 6.30 2.65
C ASP A 311 -15.95 7.80 2.52
N SER A 312 -16.88 8.65 2.94
CA SER A 312 -16.82 10.09 2.72
C SER A 312 -17.44 10.87 3.87
N VAL A 313 -16.97 12.10 4.03
CA VAL A 313 -17.45 13.06 5.05
C VAL A 313 -18.96 13.32 4.88
N GLU A 314 -19.44 13.39 3.63
CA GLU A 314 -20.86 13.60 3.32
C GLU A 314 -21.74 12.39 3.73
N SER A 315 -21.27 11.16 3.48
CA SER A 315 -21.93 9.94 3.96
C SER A 315 -21.97 9.88 5.50
N CYS A 316 -20.91 10.33 6.16
CA CYS A 316 -20.87 10.46 7.61
C CYS A 316 -21.92 11.47 8.11
N ARG A 317 -21.98 12.67 7.51
CA ARG A 317 -22.94 13.73 7.87
C ARG A 317 -24.40 13.27 7.76
N LYS A 318 -24.74 12.58 6.66
CA LYS A 318 -26.06 11.99 6.49
C LYS A 318 -26.37 10.94 7.54
N CYS A 319 -25.38 10.14 7.98
CA CYS A 319 -25.58 9.17 9.05
C CYS A 319 -25.93 9.85 10.38
N LEU A 320 -25.21 10.91 10.74
CA LEU A 320 -25.35 11.62 12.02
C LEU A 320 -26.75 12.22 12.24
N GLN A 321 -27.43 12.66 11.18
CA GLN A 321 -28.77 13.25 11.27
C GLN A 321 -29.85 12.29 11.82
N TYR A 322 -29.63 10.98 11.72
CA TYR A 322 -30.60 9.96 12.13
C TYR A 322 -30.24 9.27 13.45
N VAL A 323 -29.11 9.64 14.08
CA VAL A 323 -28.67 9.02 15.33
C VAL A 323 -29.32 9.72 16.52
N LYS A 324 -30.18 8.99 17.25
CA LYS A 324 -30.76 9.44 18.52
C LYS A 324 -30.56 8.39 19.60
N ASP A 325 -30.23 8.85 20.81
CA ASP A 325 -30.18 8.08 22.05
C ASP A 325 -29.23 6.85 22.04
N ARG A 326 -28.06 6.98 21.39
CA ARG A 326 -27.01 5.94 21.37
C ARG A 326 -25.66 6.50 21.82
N LYS A 327 -24.85 5.65 22.48
CA LYS A 327 -23.43 5.95 22.75
C LYS A 327 -22.64 5.79 21.45
N LEU A 328 -21.90 6.82 21.07
CA LEU A 328 -21.20 6.87 19.79
C LEU A 328 -19.68 6.73 19.97
N PHE A 329 -19.09 5.89 19.14
CA PHE A 329 -17.65 5.73 18.99
C PHE A 329 -17.28 6.00 17.53
N PHE A 330 -16.35 6.92 17.28
CA PHE A 330 -15.92 7.28 15.94
C PHE A 330 -14.49 6.81 15.70
N ILE A 331 -14.26 6.11 14.59
CA ILE A 331 -12.93 5.77 14.11
C ILE A 331 -12.72 6.58 12.84
N ILE A 332 -11.81 7.56 12.89
CA ILE A 332 -11.64 8.54 11.82
C ILE A 332 -10.22 8.49 11.28
N GLN A 333 -10.09 8.28 9.97
CA GLN A 333 -8.80 8.40 9.30
C GLN A 333 -8.28 9.85 9.39
N GLY A 334 -7.02 10.04 9.80
CA GLY A 334 -6.46 11.34 10.18
C GLY A 334 -6.68 12.48 9.17
N LYS A 335 -6.64 12.19 7.87
CA LYS A 335 -6.89 13.18 6.82
C LYS A 335 -8.29 13.83 6.88
N TYR A 336 -9.29 13.13 7.42
CA TYR A 336 -10.65 13.65 7.58
C TYR A 336 -10.88 14.30 8.94
N ALA A 337 -10.01 14.07 9.92
CA ALA A 337 -10.23 14.48 11.30
C ALA A 337 -10.44 16.00 11.46
N LYS A 338 -9.60 16.83 10.84
CA LYS A 338 -9.73 18.31 10.91
C LYS A 338 -11.03 18.84 10.30
N GLN A 339 -11.65 18.08 9.40
CA GLN A 339 -12.89 18.46 8.73
C GLN A 339 -14.13 18.01 9.49
N ILE A 340 -14.19 16.73 9.90
CA ILE A 340 -15.43 16.14 10.46
C ILE A 340 -15.57 16.33 11.98
N VAL A 341 -14.46 16.39 12.74
CA VAL A 341 -14.53 16.46 14.21
C VAL A 341 -15.20 17.76 14.69
N PRO A 342 -14.89 18.96 14.14
CA PRO A 342 -15.61 20.18 14.49
C PRO A 342 -17.12 20.11 14.18
N GLU A 343 -17.49 19.44 13.09
CA GLU A 343 -18.90 19.26 12.70
C GLU A 343 -19.64 18.29 13.61
N ILE A 344 -18.97 17.24 14.09
CA ILE A 344 -19.54 16.30 15.07
C ILE A 344 -19.97 17.05 16.34
N VAL A 345 -19.17 18.02 16.80
CA VAL A 345 -19.50 18.89 17.95
C VAL A 345 -20.81 19.65 17.74
N GLN A 346 -21.03 20.13 16.51
CA GLN A 346 -22.18 20.98 16.19
C GLN A 346 -23.45 20.16 15.97
N ILE A 347 -23.33 18.95 15.41
CA ILE A 347 -24.47 18.11 15.03
C ILE A 347 -24.96 17.26 16.21
N ILE A 348 -24.06 16.78 17.07
CA ILE A 348 -24.39 15.82 18.13
C ILE A 348 -24.60 16.53 19.47
N PRO A 349 -25.71 16.28 20.18
CA PRO A 349 -25.93 16.88 21.49
C PRO A 349 -24.82 16.53 22.48
N PRO A 350 -24.33 17.49 23.30
CA PRO A 350 -23.29 17.25 24.31
C PRO A 350 -23.64 16.16 25.32
N SER A 351 -24.94 15.88 25.52
CA SER A 351 -25.45 14.82 26.40
C SER A 351 -25.05 13.40 25.97
N MET A 352 -24.75 13.18 24.68
CA MET A 352 -24.39 11.86 24.15
C MET A 352 -22.92 11.48 24.38
N LYS A 353 -22.06 12.48 24.66
CA LYS A 353 -20.61 12.31 24.87
C LYS A 353 -19.95 11.37 23.85
N PRO A 354 -19.89 11.75 22.56
CA PRO A 354 -19.27 10.92 21.54
C PRO A 354 -17.78 10.75 21.82
N VAL A 355 -17.24 9.55 21.60
CA VAL A 355 -15.81 9.24 21.76
C VAL A 355 -15.18 9.17 20.38
N VAL A 356 -14.16 9.98 20.12
CA VAL A 356 -13.48 10.01 18.82
C VAL A 356 -12.07 9.43 18.93
N TYR A 357 -11.79 8.45 18.07
CA TYR A 357 -10.47 7.87 17.82
C TYR A 357 -9.97 8.35 16.45
N ILE A 358 -8.76 8.90 16.43
CA ILE A 358 -8.10 9.29 15.17
C ILE A 358 -7.01 8.28 14.87
N PHE A 359 -7.08 7.68 13.69
CA PHE A 359 -6.03 6.81 13.19
C PHE A 359 -5.17 7.54 12.16
N SER A 360 -3.90 7.77 12.47
CA SER A 360 -2.97 8.50 11.59
C SER A 360 -1.52 8.14 11.87
N PHE A 361 -0.77 7.81 10.82
CA PHE A 361 0.69 7.54 10.89
C PHE A 361 1.54 8.79 11.20
N ASN A 362 0.95 9.97 11.32
CA ASN A 362 1.63 11.21 11.69
C ASN A 362 0.92 11.87 12.87
N VAL A 363 1.09 11.28 14.06
CA VAL A 363 0.40 11.67 15.30
C VAL A 363 0.80 13.08 15.75
N ILE A 364 2.07 13.47 15.55
CA ILE A 364 2.63 14.76 15.99
C ILE A 364 1.81 15.95 15.47
N HIS A 365 1.37 15.88 14.21
CA HIS A 365 0.59 16.96 13.59
C HIS A 365 -0.85 17.10 14.11
N PHE A 366 -1.36 16.10 14.84
CA PHE A 366 -2.71 16.10 15.41
C PHE A 366 -2.71 16.39 16.91
N ILE A 367 -1.59 16.29 17.62
CA ILE A 367 -1.52 16.53 19.07
C ILE A 367 -1.88 17.98 19.42
N GLU A 368 -1.27 18.96 18.77
CA GLU A 368 -1.55 20.39 19.02
C GLU A 368 -3.01 20.75 18.67
N TRP A 369 -3.51 20.25 17.54
CA TRP A 369 -4.88 20.48 17.11
C TRP A 369 -5.92 19.77 18.00
N ALA A 370 -5.62 18.57 18.50
CA ALA A 370 -6.52 17.83 19.37
C ALA A 370 -6.61 18.42 20.79
N ALA A 371 -5.54 19.08 21.27
CA ALA A 371 -5.56 19.83 22.52
C ALA A 371 -6.57 21.00 22.49
N GLU A 372 -6.84 21.57 21.31
CA GLU A 372 -7.89 22.59 21.13
C GLU A 372 -9.32 22.00 21.12
N GLN A 373 -9.45 20.66 21.07
CA GLN A 373 -10.72 19.93 20.90
C GLN A 373 -11.01 18.97 22.08
N GLU A 374 -10.46 19.26 23.27
CA GLU A 374 -10.44 18.39 24.48
C GLU A 374 -11.78 17.72 24.83
N CYS A 375 -12.93 18.36 24.57
CA CYS A 375 -14.24 17.85 24.98
C CYS A 375 -14.74 16.59 24.23
N ILE A 376 -14.18 16.25 23.07
CA ILE A 376 -14.65 15.15 22.19
C ILE A 376 -13.56 14.11 21.89
N MET A 377 -12.31 14.45 22.18
CA MET A 377 -11.13 13.61 21.98
C MET A 377 -10.86 12.63 23.14
N GLU A 378 -11.90 12.11 23.80
CA GLU A 378 -11.75 11.12 24.90
C GLU A 378 -11.11 9.80 24.44
N GLY A 379 -11.21 9.48 23.13
CA GLY A 379 -10.71 8.24 22.54
C GLY A 379 -9.21 8.25 22.24
N GLY A 380 -8.66 9.40 21.81
CA GLY A 380 -7.23 9.60 21.55
C GLY A 380 -6.81 9.49 20.08
N ILE A 381 -5.52 9.73 19.82
CA ILE A 381 -4.89 9.63 18.50
C ILE A 381 -3.92 8.45 18.52
N PHE A 382 -3.96 7.62 17.48
CA PHE A 382 -3.16 6.40 17.38
C PHE A 382 -2.46 6.35 16.02
N ASP A 383 -1.17 5.99 16.04
CA ASP A 383 -0.38 5.58 14.88
C ASP A 383 -0.47 4.08 14.61
N HIS A 384 -0.78 3.29 15.64
CA HIS A 384 -0.80 1.83 15.56
C HIS A 384 -2.20 1.25 15.84
N GLU A 385 -2.65 0.33 14.97
CA GLU A 385 -4.01 -0.25 14.99
C GLU A 385 -4.31 -1.00 16.28
N LYS A 386 -3.30 -1.74 16.78
CA LYS A 386 -3.39 -2.56 17.99
C LYS A 386 -3.74 -1.70 19.21
N ASP A 387 -3.17 -0.50 19.31
CA ASP A 387 -3.38 0.39 20.45
C ASP A 387 -4.75 1.07 20.38
N LEU A 388 -5.18 1.45 19.17
CA LEU A 388 -6.54 1.94 18.92
C LEU A 388 -7.58 0.88 19.30
N LEU A 389 -7.41 -0.34 18.82
CA LEU A 389 -8.33 -1.44 19.08
C LEU A 389 -8.33 -1.86 20.54
N LEU A 390 -7.18 -1.87 21.21
CA LEU A 390 -7.08 -2.15 22.64
C LEU A 390 -7.79 -1.07 23.46
N ARG A 391 -7.64 0.21 23.08
CA ARG A 391 -8.32 1.31 23.74
C ARG A 391 -9.83 1.29 23.49
N LEU A 392 -10.26 1.10 22.24
CA LEU A 392 -11.67 0.94 21.88
C LEU A 392 -12.29 -0.25 22.63
N ALA A 393 -11.58 -1.38 22.72
CA ALA A 393 -12.01 -2.54 23.48
C ALA A 393 -12.21 -2.21 24.97
N LYS A 394 -11.28 -1.47 25.56
CA LYS A 394 -11.38 -1.02 26.95
C LYS A 394 -12.57 -0.10 27.13
N ASP A 395 -12.73 0.92 26.29
CA ASP A 395 -13.79 1.92 26.42
C ASP A 395 -15.19 1.30 26.18
N LEU A 396 -15.31 0.34 25.25
CA LEU A 396 -16.52 -0.46 25.06
C LEU A 396 -16.83 -1.32 26.27
N ASN A 397 -15.83 -2.02 26.82
CA ASN A 397 -16.00 -2.84 28.03
C ASN A 397 -16.33 -1.98 29.25
N ASP A 398 -15.74 -0.79 29.40
CA ASP A 398 -16.00 0.12 30.51
C ASP A 398 -17.41 0.71 30.41
N TYR A 399 -17.87 1.07 29.21
CA TYR A 399 -19.26 1.49 28.97
C TYR A 399 -20.25 0.37 29.30
N VAL A 400 -19.97 -0.87 28.85
CA VAL A 400 -20.80 -2.03 29.15
C VAL A 400 -20.79 -2.33 30.63
N LYS A 401 -19.64 -2.27 31.33
CA LYS A 401 -19.53 -2.47 32.78
C LYS A 401 -20.28 -1.41 33.60
N GLN A 402 -20.22 -0.15 33.19
CA GLN A 402 -20.97 0.94 33.83
C GLN A 402 -22.49 0.75 33.70
N LYS A 403 -22.95 0.14 32.59
CA LYS A 403 -24.36 -0.18 32.33
C LYS A 403 -24.80 -1.54 32.87
N SER A 404 -23.92 -2.54 32.94
CA SER A 404 -24.19 -3.90 33.40
C SER A 404 -24.23 -4.01 34.93
N ALA A 405 -23.78 -2.99 35.66
CA ALA A 405 -24.12 -2.83 37.06
C ALA A 405 -25.65 -2.73 37.30
N GLU A 406 -26.45 -2.50 36.25
CA GLU A 406 -27.92 -2.52 36.31
C GLU A 406 -28.55 -3.87 35.90
N TYR A 407 -27.82 -4.79 35.22
CA TYR A 407 -28.37 -6.06 34.73
C TYR A 407 -27.30 -7.15 34.66
N GLU A 408 -27.38 -8.13 35.56
CA GLU A 408 -26.50 -9.30 35.61
C GLU A 408 -26.85 -10.35 34.53
N ASN A 409 -25.80 -10.92 33.94
CA ASN A 409 -25.80 -12.17 33.18
C ASN A 409 -26.50 -12.22 31.82
N VAL A 410 -26.09 -11.39 30.86
CA VAL A 410 -25.81 -11.78 29.46
C VAL A 410 -24.93 -10.70 28.85
N GLN A 411 -23.62 -10.93 28.62
CA GLN A 411 -22.77 -10.22 27.62
C GLN A 411 -21.27 -10.43 27.90
N SER A 412 -20.72 -11.58 27.49
CA SER A 412 -19.26 -11.79 27.47
C SER A 412 -18.71 -12.14 26.09
N GLU A 413 -19.54 -12.58 25.13
CA GLU A 413 -19.04 -13.13 23.86
C GLU A 413 -19.16 -12.16 22.67
N LEU A 414 -20.08 -11.19 22.70
CA LEU A 414 -20.34 -10.30 21.57
C LEU A 414 -19.24 -9.24 21.35
N ILE A 415 -18.67 -8.69 22.43
CA ILE A 415 -17.61 -7.66 22.33
C ILE A 415 -16.32 -8.25 21.77
N PRO A 416 -15.82 -9.41 22.23
CA PRO A 416 -14.67 -10.08 21.61
C PRO A 416 -14.90 -10.38 20.13
N GLU A 417 -16.11 -10.75 19.72
CA GLU A 417 -16.44 -11.04 18.32
C GLU A 417 -16.42 -9.77 17.44
N ILE A 418 -16.99 -8.66 17.93
CA ILE A 418 -16.92 -7.35 17.25
C ILE A 418 -15.45 -6.90 17.12
N LEU A 419 -14.68 -7.02 18.19
CA LEU A 419 -13.26 -6.63 18.19
C LEU A 419 -12.42 -7.54 17.29
N ALA A 420 -12.70 -8.83 17.25
CA ALA A 420 -12.03 -9.76 16.35
C ALA A 420 -12.30 -9.41 14.89
N LYS A 421 -13.54 -9.06 14.54
CA LYS A 421 -13.92 -8.64 13.19
C LYS A 421 -13.39 -7.25 12.83
N LEU A 422 -13.42 -6.29 13.74
CA LEU A 422 -12.76 -5.00 13.56
C LEU A 422 -11.25 -5.18 13.37
N LYS A 423 -10.62 -6.05 14.15
CA LYS A 423 -9.22 -6.40 13.99
C LYS A 423 -8.95 -7.04 12.64
N GLN A 424 -9.78 -7.96 12.16
CA GLN A 424 -9.64 -8.53 10.81
C GLN A 424 -9.69 -7.45 9.72
N ILE A 425 -10.55 -6.44 9.88
CA ILE A 425 -10.60 -5.31 8.94
C ILE A 425 -9.34 -4.45 9.07
N PHE A 426 -8.91 -4.11 10.29
CA PHE A 426 -7.68 -3.34 10.52
C PHE A 426 -6.45 -4.07 9.97
N ASP A 427 -6.27 -5.35 10.31
CA ASP A 427 -5.18 -6.21 9.81
C ASP A 427 -5.20 -6.26 8.27
N HIS A 428 -6.39 -6.41 7.65
CA HIS A 428 -6.52 -6.41 6.19
C HIS A 428 -6.20 -5.04 5.54
N ARG A 429 -6.49 -3.93 6.24
CA ARG A 429 -6.39 -2.56 5.72
C ARG A 429 -5.04 -1.89 6.01
N TYR A 430 -4.42 -2.19 7.15
CA TYR A 430 -3.29 -1.42 7.70
C TYR A 430 -2.02 -2.23 7.98
N GLN A 431 -2.04 -3.58 7.99
CA GLN A 431 -0.80 -4.36 8.00
C GLN A 431 -0.13 -4.38 6.63
N THR A 432 0.37 -3.21 6.21
CA THR A 432 1.46 -3.08 5.25
C THR A 432 2.60 -2.17 5.75
N LYS A 433 2.55 -1.73 7.01
CA LYS A 433 3.59 -0.91 7.63
C LYS A 433 3.70 -1.30 9.10
N ASP A 434 4.65 -2.19 9.42
CA ASP A 434 5.44 -2.17 10.67
C ASP A 434 6.19 -3.50 10.84
N ALA A 435 7.38 -3.55 10.23
CA ALA A 435 8.48 -4.39 10.70
C ALA A 435 9.81 -3.82 10.19
N VAL A 436 10.16 -2.62 10.68
CA VAL A 436 11.56 -2.23 10.86
C VAL A 436 11.70 -1.85 12.32
N THR A 437 12.39 -2.69 13.08
CA THR A 437 12.93 -2.33 14.39
C THR A 437 13.93 -1.18 14.24
N PRO A 438 14.00 -0.24 15.20
CA PRO A 438 14.93 0.89 15.14
C PRO A 438 16.37 0.36 15.36
N SER A 439 17.17 0.35 14.31
CA SER A 439 18.63 0.19 14.44
C SER A 439 19.23 1.49 14.97
N HIS A 440 20.20 1.35 15.88
CA HIS A 440 20.95 2.40 16.59
C HIS A 440 21.75 3.37 15.70
N GLN A 441 21.10 4.05 14.75
CA GLN A 441 21.69 5.14 13.97
C GLN A 441 20.84 6.42 14.00
N THR A 442 19.57 6.36 14.43
CA THR A 442 18.66 7.52 14.47
C THR A 442 18.89 8.47 15.65
N ASP A 443 19.54 8.03 16.74
CA ASP A 443 19.85 8.91 17.87
C ASP A 443 21.03 9.86 17.58
N ASN A 444 21.90 9.52 16.62
CA ASN A 444 23.01 10.40 16.25
C ASN A 444 22.56 11.52 15.29
N ASP A 445 21.65 11.21 14.37
CA ASP A 445 21.12 12.19 13.41
C ASP A 445 20.09 13.13 14.07
N ALA A 446 19.28 12.63 15.02
CA ALA A 446 18.36 13.47 15.78
C ALA A 446 19.08 14.42 16.76
N ASN A 447 20.21 13.98 17.34
CA ASN A 447 21.05 14.84 18.19
C ASN A 447 21.91 15.81 17.38
N GLN A 448 22.38 15.43 16.18
CA GLN A 448 23.02 16.38 15.25
C GLN A 448 22.03 17.45 14.77
N ALA A 449 20.79 17.07 14.45
CA ALA A 449 19.75 18.02 14.05
C ALA A 449 19.35 18.98 15.20
N LYS A 450 19.31 18.50 16.46
CA LYS A 450 19.09 19.36 17.64
C LYS A 450 20.27 20.28 17.94
N THR A 451 21.50 19.84 17.70
CA THR A 451 22.70 20.66 17.93
C THR A 451 22.86 21.75 16.87
N ILE A 452 22.45 21.47 15.61
CA ILE A 452 22.46 22.44 14.50
C ILE A 452 21.35 23.50 14.65
N MET A 453 20.24 23.18 15.33
CA MET A 453 19.20 24.17 15.65
C MET A 453 19.49 25.03 16.88
N ALA A 454 20.48 24.67 17.71
CA ALA A 454 20.87 25.41 18.91
C ALA A 454 22.08 26.35 18.70
N GLN A 455 22.75 26.27 17.55
CA GLN A 455 23.76 27.23 17.08
C GLN A 455 23.14 28.19 16.08
#